data_AF-A0A254QKY1-F1
#
_entry.id   AF-A0A254QKY1-F1
#
_cell.length_a   1.000
_cell.length_b   1.000
_cell.length_c   1.000
_cell.angle_alpha   90.00
_cell.angle_beta   90.00
_cell.angle_gamma   90.00
#
_symmetry.space_group_name_H-M   'P 1'
#
loop_
_entity.id
_entity.type
_entity.pdbx_description
1 polymer ?
#
loop_
_entity_poly.entity_id
_entity_poly.type
_entity_poly.pdbx_seq_one_letter_code
_entity_poly.pdbx_strand_id
1 'polypeptide(L)'
;MDDKHSDLNAFFDAARRDSVAMPDGLRARILADAGRVQGGVALTAPAGQTGFFERLREVLGGWAGIGGLAAACAAGVWMGFAPPAAMPDPVAILMQNSETQVDLFASETLQMAMAEDF
;
A
#
# COMPACT_ATOMS: atom_id res chain seq x y z
N MET A 1 10.68 24.15 -3.12
CA MET A 1 11.31 23.44 -1.99
C MET A 1 11.89 22.15 -2.58
N ASP A 2 12.74 22.29 -3.60
CA ASP A 2 13.03 21.24 -4.61
C ASP A 2 14.52 21.14 -4.94
N ASP A 3 15.34 22.08 -4.45
CA ASP A 3 16.74 22.23 -4.84
C ASP A 3 17.61 21.04 -4.43
N LYS A 4 17.36 20.48 -3.23
CA LYS A 4 18.13 19.33 -2.71
C LYS A 4 18.01 18.06 -3.56
N HIS A 5 16.85 17.81 -4.18
CA HIS A 5 16.65 16.63 -5.02
C HIS A 5 17.28 16.81 -6.40
N SER A 6 17.24 18.05 -6.93
CA SER A 6 17.90 18.41 -8.19
C SER A 6 19.42 18.25 -8.09
N ASP A 7 20.02 18.74 -7.00
CA ASP A 7 21.47 18.62 -6.76
C ASP A 7 21.90 17.15 -6.64
N LEU A 8 21.13 16.34 -5.91
CA LEU A 8 21.41 14.91 -5.73
C LEU A 8 21.33 14.13 -7.05
N ASN A 9 20.36 14.45 -7.90
CA ASN A 9 20.25 13.86 -9.24
C ASN A 9 21.46 14.22 -10.12
N ALA A 10 21.96 15.46 -10.04
CA ALA A 10 23.17 15.85 -10.75
C ALA A 10 24.39 15.05 -10.29
N PHE A 11 24.54 14.80 -8.98
CA PHE A 11 25.61 13.94 -8.45
C PHE A 11 25.48 12.47 -8.91
N PHE A 12 24.26 11.92 -8.92
CA PHE A 12 24.05 10.55 -9.40
C PHE A 12 24.29 10.40 -10.90
N ASP A 13 23.92 11.39 -11.70
CA ASP A 13 24.21 11.39 -13.12
C ASP A 13 25.71 11.50 -13.42
N ALA A 14 26.45 12.29 -12.64
CA ALA A 14 27.91 12.33 -12.71
C ALA A 14 28.53 10.97 -12.38
N ALA A 15 28.08 10.32 -11.30
CA ALA A 15 28.57 9.01 -10.88
C ALA A 15 28.28 7.89 -11.89
N ARG A 16 27.13 7.95 -12.61
CA ARG A 16 26.81 7.00 -13.68
C ARG A 16 27.69 7.17 -14.91
N ARG A 17 28.11 8.40 -15.23
CA ARG A 17 29.01 8.67 -16.38
C ARG A 17 30.45 8.24 -16.10
N ASP A 18 30.91 8.44 -14.87
CA ASP A 18 32.30 8.18 -14.46
C ASP A 18 32.43 6.89 -13.64
N SER A 19 31.60 5.88 -13.96
CA SER A 19 31.63 4.62 -13.23
C SER A 19 32.91 3.85 -13.57
N VAL A 20 33.81 3.74 -12.59
CA VAL A 20 35.00 2.91 -12.69
C VAL A 20 34.61 1.44 -12.79
N ALA A 21 35.14 0.74 -13.79
CA ALA A 21 34.93 -0.70 -13.93
C ALA A 21 35.46 -1.43 -12.69
N MET A 22 34.65 -2.37 -12.18
CA MET A 22 35.03 -3.15 -11.01
C MET A 22 36.29 -3.98 -11.31
N PRO A 23 37.35 -3.89 -10.49
CA PRO A 23 38.57 -4.65 -10.68
C PRO A 23 38.31 -6.16 -10.78
N ASP A 24 39.07 -6.84 -11.65
CA ASP A 24 38.94 -8.27 -11.86
C ASP A 24 39.11 -9.05 -10.54
N GLY A 25 38.17 -9.96 -10.28
CA GLY A 25 38.16 -10.78 -9.07
C GLY A 25 37.69 -10.05 -7.79
N LEU A 26 37.53 -8.72 -7.76
CA LEU A 26 36.98 -8.02 -6.60
C LEU A 26 35.57 -8.51 -6.26
N ARG A 27 34.73 -8.70 -7.29
CA ARG A 27 33.38 -9.27 -7.14
C ARG A 27 33.42 -10.64 -6.46
N ALA A 28 34.34 -11.51 -6.87
CA ALA A 28 34.46 -12.86 -6.29
C ALA A 28 34.90 -12.80 -4.82
N ARG A 29 35.79 -11.87 -4.47
CA ARG A 29 36.22 -11.63 -3.08
C ARG A 29 35.08 -11.09 -2.22
N ILE A 30 34.32 -10.11 -2.72
CA ILE A 30 33.13 -9.58 -2.03
C ILE A 30 32.13 -10.71 -1.75
N LEU A 31 31.86 -11.56 -2.74
CA LEU A 31 30.93 -12.67 -2.58
C LEU A 31 31.45 -13.74 -1.59
N ALA A 32 32.75 -14.04 -1.61
CA ALA A 32 33.36 -14.97 -0.67
C ALA A 32 33.33 -14.42 0.78
N ASP A 33 33.59 -13.12 0.95
CA ASP A 33 33.53 -12.45 2.24
C ASP A 33 32.10 -12.37 2.77
N ALA A 34 31.14 -11.99 1.91
CA ALA A 34 29.72 -12.02 2.21
C ALA A 34 29.28 -13.42 2.65
N GLY A 35 29.71 -14.48 1.98
CA GLY A 35 29.41 -15.86 2.37
C GLY A 35 29.99 -16.23 3.75
N ARG A 36 31.19 -15.77 4.07
CA ARG A 36 31.80 -15.95 5.41
C ARG A 36 31.02 -15.22 6.50
N VAL A 37 30.60 -13.99 6.25
CA VAL A 37 29.81 -13.20 7.20
C VAL A 37 28.40 -13.78 7.33
N GLN A 38 27.74 -14.14 6.23
CA GLN A 38 26.41 -14.76 6.23
C GLN A 38 26.39 -16.10 6.95
N GLY A 39 27.45 -16.90 6.85
CA GLY A 39 27.58 -18.15 7.62
C GLY A 39 27.78 -17.94 9.12
N GLY A 40 28.28 -16.76 9.53
CA GLY A 40 28.46 -16.36 10.94
C GLY A 40 27.30 -15.55 11.51
N VAL A 41 26.53 -14.87 10.65
CA VAL A 41 25.20 -14.34 10.96
C VAL A 41 24.26 -15.54 10.92
N ALA A 42 24.33 -16.37 11.97
CA ALA A 42 23.14 -17.08 12.37
C ALA A 42 22.06 -16.00 12.47
N LEU A 43 21.09 -16.03 11.56
CA LEU A 43 19.79 -15.45 11.84
C LEU A 43 19.36 -16.16 13.11
N THR A 44 19.68 -15.57 14.27
CA THR A 44 19.07 -15.95 15.52
C THR A 44 17.61 -15.68 15.26
N ALA A 45 16.88 -16.70 14.78
CA ALA A 45 15.44 -16.71 14.86
C ALA A 45 15.17 -16.32 16.31
N PRO A 46 14.48 -15.20 16.56
CA PRO A 46 14.28 -14.77 17.94
C PRO A 46 13.56 -15.92 18.63
N ALA A 47 14.28 -16.67 19.47
CA ALA A 47 13.76 -17.79 20.25
C ALA A 47 12.99 -17.27 21.47
N GLY A 48 12.21 -16.21 21.25
CA GLY A 48 11.28 -15.62 22.18
C GLY A 48 9.91 -15.56 21.51
N GLN A 49 8.86 -15.60 22.31
CA GLN A 49 7.49 -15.43 21.82
C GLN A 49 7.40 -14.05 21.16
N THR A 50 7.61 -14.00 19.84
CA THR A 50 7.54 -12.78 19.05
C THR A 50 6.17 -12.15 19.28
N GLY A 51 6.13 -10.95 19.83
CA GLY A 51 4.88 -10.22 20.02
C GLY A 51 4.14 -10.07 18.69
N PHE A 52 2.82 -9.91 18.74
CA PHE A 52 1.98 -9.72 17.55
C PHE A 52 2.52 -8.62 16.61
N PHE A 53 3.06 -7.54 17.19
CA PHE A 53 3.67 -6.44 16.45
C PHE A 53 4.95 -6.82 15.70
N GLU A 54 5.81 -7.66 16.29
CA GLU A 54 7.01 -8.17 15.64
C GLU A 54 6.65 -9.03 14.42
N ARG A 55 5.62 -9.88 14.55
CA ARG A 55 5.12 -10.69 13.43
C ARG A 55 4.53 -9.84 12.32
N LEU A 56 3.75 -8.81 12.69
CA LEU A 56 3.17 -7.90 11.70
C LEU A 56 4.28 -7.15 10.95
N ARG A 57 5.35 -6.73 11.63
CA ARG A 57 6.52 -6.12 10.98
C ARG A 57 7.19 -7.10 10.03
N GLU A 58 7.36 -8.37 10.40
CA GLU A 58 8.00 -9.37 9.54
C GLU A 58 7.17 -9.66 8.29
N VAL A 59 5.85 -9.82 8.45
CA VAL A 59 4.91 -10.05 7.34
C VAL A 59 4.88 -8.87 6.37
N LEU A 60 4.96 -7.63 6.87
CA LEU A 60 4.96 -6.44 6.03
C LEU A 60 6.30 -6.21 5.32
N GLY A 61 7.38 -6.94 5.65
CA GLY A 61 8.71 -6.72 5.06
C GLY A 61 9.58 -5.74 5.85
N GLY A 62 9.33 -5.62 7.16
CA GLY A 62 10.05 -4.77 8.09
C GLY A 62 9.68 -3.28 7.95
N TRP A 63 10.67 -2.43 8.16
CA TRP A 63 10.50 -0.97 8.09
C TRP A 63 10.08 -0.46 6.72
N ALA A 64 10.51 -1.12 5.64
CA ALA A 64 10.08 -0.78 4.29
C ALA A 64 8.56 -1.00 4.10
N GLY A 65 8.02 -2.10 4.64
CA GLY A 65 6.60 -2.40 4.64
C GLY A 65 5.75 -1.39 5.38
N ILE A 66 6.16 -1.08 6.61
CA ILE A 66 5.50 -0.07 7.45
C ILE A 66 5.52 1.32 6.77
N GLY A 67 6.65 1.67 6.14
CA GLY A 67 6.76 2.90 5.35
C GLY A 67 5.78 2.95 4.18
N GLY A 68 5.64 1.85 3.44
CA GLY A 68 4.65 1.73 2.36
C GLY A 68 3.21 1.82 2.85
N LEU A 69 2.87 1.17 3.97
CA LEU A 69 1.55 1.25 4.59
C LEU A 69 1.22 2.69 5.03
N ALA A 70 2.16 3.37 5.68
CA ALA A 70 1.99 4.77 6.08
C ALA A 70 1.79 5.69 4.88
N ALA A 71 2.56 5.48 3.79
CA ALA A 71 2.39 6.24 2.55
C ALA A 71 1.02 5.98 1.89
N ALA A 72 0.54 4.74 1.90
CA ALA A 72 -0.79 4.39 1.38
C ALA A 72 -1.91 5.06 2.21
N CYS A 73 -1.78 5.10 3.54
CA CYS A 73 -2.71 5.84 4.41
C CYS A 73 -2.69 7.34 4.11
N ALA A 74 -1.50 7.94 3.97
CA ALA A 74 -1.37 9.35 3.63
C ALA A 74 -1.99 9.67 2.25
N ALA A 75 -1.77 8.80 1.26
CA ALA A 75 -2.38 8.92 -0.06
C ALA A 75 -3.91 8.80 0.00
N GLY A 76 -4.44 7.87 0.80
CA GLY A 76 -5.88 7.74 1.02
C GLY A 76 -6.50 8.97 1.68
N VAL A 77 -5.84 9.54 2.70
CA VAL A 77 -6.27 10.79 3.35
C VAL A 77 -6.24 11.96 2.36
N TRP A 78 -5.18 12.06 1.56
CA TRP A 78 -5.05 13.09 0.53
C TRP A 78 -6.16 13.01 -0.52
N MET A 79 -6.45 11.80 -1.02
CA MET A 79 -7.54 11.56 -1.97
C MET A 79 -8.93 11.81 -1.35
N GLY A 80 -9.12 11.56 -0.06
CA GLY A 80 -10.37 11.85 0.64
C GLY A 80 -10.62 13.33 0.91
N PHE A 81 -9.56 14.13 1.07
CA PHE A 81 -9.67 15.56 1.38
C PHE A 81 -9.98 16.43 0.16
N ALA A 82 -9.68 15.97 -1.06
CA ALA A 82 -9.96 16.70 -2.29
C ALA A 82 -11.01 15.97 -3.15
N PRO A 83 -12.30 15.99 -2.76
CA PRO A 83 -13.35 15.63 -3.70
C PRO A 83 -13.26 16.60 -4.88
N PRO A 84 -13.05 16.13 -6.12
CA PRO A 84 -13.19 16.99 -7.29
C PRO A 84 -14.59 17.62 -7.25
N ALA A 85 -14.69 18.92 -7.53
CA ALA A 85 -15.89 19.74 -7.37
C ALA A 85 -17.13 19.32 -8.21
N ALA A 86 -17.13 18.12 -8.77
CA ALA A 86 -18.16 17.53 -9.61
C ALA A 86 -18.93 16.36 -8.94
N MET A 87 -18.69 16.05 -7.65
CA MET A 87 -19.53 15.07 -6.94
C MET A 87 -20.67 15.77 -6.20
N PRO A 88 -21.95 15.39 -6.47
CA PRO A 88 -23.07 15.73 -5.62
C PRO A 88 -22.78 15.28 -4.19
N ASP A 89 -23.20 16.09 -3.22
CA ASP A 89 -22.96 15.85 -1.81
C ASP A 89 -23.40 14.41 -1.42
N PRO A 90 -22.47 13.54 -1.00
CA PRO A 90 -22.81 12.18 -0.61
C PRO A 90 -23.77 12.14 0.58
N VAL A 91 -23.79 13.18 1.43
CA VAL A 91 -24.77 13.33 2.52
C VAL A 91 -26.16 13.62 1.95
N ALA A 92 -26.26 14.45 0.92
CA ALA A 92 -27.52 14.71 0.22
C ALA A 92 -28.07 13.45 -0.47
N ILE A 93 -27.21 12.62 -1.06
CA ILE A 93 -27.59 11.31 -1.62
C ILE A 93 -28.09 10.38 -0.51
N LEU A 94 -27.38 10.30 0.62
CA LEU A 94 -27.78 9.43 1.74
C LEU A 94 -29.14 9.85 2.33
N MET A 95 -29.39 11.16 2.45
CA MET A 95 -30.70 11.68 2.89
C MET A 95 -31.79 11.49 1.82
N GLN A 96 -31.49 11.64 0.52
CA GLN A 96 -32.46 11.39 -0.56
C GLN A 96 -32.93 9.92 -0.62
N ASN A 97 -32.05 8.97 -0.32
CA ASN A 97 -32.40 7.54 -0.30
C ASN A 97 -33.17 7.12 0.96
N SER A 98 -33.44 8.03 1.90
CA SER A 98 -34.27 7.73 3.07
C SER A 98 -35.77 7.75 2.77
N GLU A 99 -36.18 8.33 1.62
CA GLU A 99 -37.58 8.41 1.19
C GLU A 99 -38.00 7.35 0.17
N THR A 100 -37.17 6.35 -0.13
CA THR A 100 -37.64 5.19 -0.88
C THR A 100 -38.56 4.35 0.01
N GLN A 101 -39.80 4.81 0.16
CA GLN A 101 -40.92 3.99 0.56
C GLN A 101 -41.01 2.87 -0.48
N VAL A 102 -40.43 1.72 -0.15
CA VAL A 102 -40.65 0.48 -0.90
C VAL A 102 -42.15 0.26 -0.85
N ASP A 103 -42.83 0.50 -1.96
CA ASP A 103 -44.27 0.40 -2.05
C ASP A 103 -44.67 -1.08 -2.00
N LEU A 104 -44.83 -1.60 -0.78
CA LEU A 104 -45.19 -2.99 -0.51
C LEU A 104 -46.58 -3.33 -1.10
N PHE A 105 -47.44 -2.33 -1.32
CA PHE A 105 -48.76 -2.50 -1.94
C PHE A 105 -48.65 -2.93 -3.42
N ALA A 106 -47.61 -2.49 -4.13
CA ALA A 106 -47.32 -2.96 -5.50
C ALA A 106 -46.86 -4.43 -5.52
N SER A 107 -46.22 -4.90 -4.43
CA SER A 107 -45.80 -6.30 -4.31
C SER A 107 -46.96 -7.26 -4.02
N GLU A 108 -47.94 -6.84 -3.20
CA GLU A 108 -49.13 -7.65 -2.89
C GLU A 108 -50.05 -7.78 -4.11
N THR A 109 -50.21 -6.71 -4.89
CA THR A 109 -50.98 -6.74 -6.15
C THR A 109 -50.31 -7.61 -7.22
N LEU A 110 -48.98 -7.62 -7.29
CA LEU A 110 -48.24 -8.55 -8.14
C LEU A 110 -48.39 -10.00 -7.68
N GLN A 111 -48.35 -10.27 -6.36
CA GLN A 111 -48.59 -11.61 -5.85
C GLN A 111 -50.02 -12.09 -6.11
N MET A 112 -51.02 -11.21 -6.00
CA MET A 112 -52.41 -11.50 -6.34
C MET A 112 -52.56 -11.85 -7.83
N ALA A 113 -51.97 -11.06 -8.73
CA ALA A 113 -52.02 -11.31 -10.18
C ALA A 113 -51.32 -12.61 -10.58
N MET A 114 -50.24 -12.98 -9.88
CA MET A 114 -49.53 -14.25 -10.10
C MET A 114 -50.24 -15.46 -9.47
N ALA A 115 -51.09 -15.22 -8.46
CA ALA A 115 -51.86 -16.25 -7.76
C ALA A 115 -53.22 -16.54 -8.43
N GLU A 116 -53.74 -15.63 -9.26
CA GLU A 116 -54.99 -15.82 -10.02
C GLU A 116 -54.85 -16.76 -11.24
N ASP A 117 -53.64 -17.23 -11.56
CA ASP A 117 -53.36 -18.11 -12.70
C ASP A 117 -53.36 -19.64 -12.38
N PHE A 118 -54.06 -20.08 -11.33
CA PHE A 118 -54.28 -21.51 -11.01
C PHE A 118 -55.73 -21.86 -10.66
#